data_AF-A0A7S0M042-F1
#
_entry.id   AF-A0A7S0M042-F1
#
_cell.length_a   1.000
_cell.length_b   1.000
_cell.length_c   1.000
_cell.angle_alpha   90.00
_cell.angle_beta   90.00
_cell.angle_gamma   90.00
#
_symmetry.space_group_name_H-M   'P 1'
#
loop_
_entity.id
_entity.type
_entity.pdbx_description
1 polymer ?
#
loop_
_entity_poly.entity_id
_entity_poly.type
_entity_poly.pdbx_seq_one_letter_code
_entity_poly.pdbx_strand_id
1 'polypeptide(L)'
;CEGRVLIGDEMGLGKTLQAIAVSRIYREDWPLLVVAPSALRLSWRQELLRWLPELGEGDVNVVMTGADALDGRPVTVISYDLLARRCDAVVARRYGAVVVDE
;
A
#
# COMPACT_ATOMS: atom_id res chain seq x y z
N CYS A 1 -7.48 14.42 11.41
CA CYS A 1 -6.29 14.22 12.26
C CYS A 1 -5.11 13.91 11.34
N GLU A 2 -3.98 14.62 11.45
CA GLU A 2 -2.80 14.37 10.60
C GLU A 2 -1.85 13.35 11.27
N GLY A 3 -2.19 12.07 11.21
CA GLY A 3 -1.34 11.00 11.76
C GLY A 3 -0.11 10.75 10.89
N ARG A 4 1.09 10.74 11.49
CA ARG A 4 2.34 10.31 10.84
C ARG A 4 3.03 9.30 11.75
N VAL A 5 3.45 8.16 11.20
CA VAL A 5 4.12 7.09 11.93
C VAL A 5 5.35 6.63 11.15
N LEU A 6 6.47 6.44 11.84
CA LEU A 6 7.69 5.83 11.30
C LEU A 6 7.92 4.52 12.04
N ILE A 7 8.07 3.41 11.31
CA ILE A 7 8.32 2.07 11.84
C ILE A 7 9.69 1.61 11.34
N GLY A 8 10.66 1.41 12.23
CA GLY A 8 12.08 1.26 11.86
C GLY A 8 12.88 0.21 12.63
N ASP A 9 12.25 -0.84 13.18
CA ASP A 9 12.95 -1.86 13.98
C ASP A 9 13.96 -2.72 13.15
N GLU A 10 14.56 -3.77 13.73
CA GLU A 10 15.40 -4.74 13.00
C GLU A 10 14.64 -5.60 11.98
N MET A 11 15.30 -6.03 10.89
CA MET A 11 14.72 -6.92 9.88
C MET A 11 14.18 -8.21 10.52
N GLY A 12 12.97 -8.65 10.11
CA GLY A 12 12.35 -9.88 10.63
C GLY A 12 11.36 -9.71 11.79
N LEU A 13 11.20 -8.50 12.34
CA LEU A 13 10.29 -8.22 13.47
C LEU A 13 8.82 -7.95 13.08
N GLY A 14 8.41 -8.26 11.85
CA GLY A 14 7.00 -8.15 11.45
C GLY A 14 6.49 -6.72 11.19
N LYS A 15 7.35 -5.81 10.70
CA LYS A 15 6.95 -4.42 10.37
C LYS A 15 5.80 -4.34 9.39
N THR A 16 5.77 -5.24 8.40
CA THR A 16 4.68 -5.33 7.44
C THR A 16 3.35 -5.52 8.16
N LEU A 17 3.29 -6.44 9.14
CA LEU A 17 2.09 -6.66 9.94
C LEU A 17 1.73 -5.44 10.78
N GLN A 18 2.71 -4.78 11.41
CA GLN A 18 2.48 -3.56 12.17
C GLN A 18 1.94 -2.42 11.29
N ALA A 19 2.51 -2.22 10.11
CA ALA A 19 2.05 -1.23 9.14
C ALA A 19 0.64 -1.56 8.62
N ILE A 20 0.32 -2.83 8.39
CA ILE A 20 -1.03 -3.28 8.06
C ILE A 20 -1.99 -2.96 9.21
N ALA A 21 -1.63 -3.28 10.45
CA ALA A 21 -2.45 -2.99 11.62
C ALA A 21 -2.71 -1.49 11.80
N VAL A 22 -1.68 -0.65 11.62
CA VAL A 22 -1.82 0.82 11.67
C VAL A 22 -2.70 1.32 10.53
N SER A 23 -2.48 0.88 9.28
CA SER A 23 -3.29 1.31 8.14
C SER A 23 -4.76 0.91 8.28
N ARG A 24 -5.05 -0.20 8.97
CA ARG A 24 -6.41 -0.63 9.31
C ARG A 24 -7.12 0.30 10.29
N ILE A 25 -6.39 0.93 11.22
CA ILE A 25 -6.99 1.92 12.15
C ILE A 25 -7.54 3.12 11.38
N TYR A 26 -6.87 3.52 10.30
CA TYR A 26 -7.27 4.63 9.42
C TYR A 26 -8.18 4.17 8.27
N ARG A 27 -8.96 3.09 8.43
CA ARG A 27 -9.76 2.50 7.33
C ARG A 27 -10.77 3.48 6.71
N GLU A 28 -11.30 4.39 7.52
CA GLU A 28 -12.25 5.43 7.09
C GLU A 28 -11.63 6.45 6.14
N ASP A 29 -10.30 6.63 6.19
CA ASP A 29 -9.55 7.57 5.36
C ASP A 29 -9.05 6.94 4.04
N TRP A 30 -9.32 5.65 3.79
CA TRP A 30 -8.88 4.97 2.57
C TRP A 30 -9.50 5.59 1.31
N PRO A 31 -8.79 5.58 0.16
CA PRO A 31 -7.92 4.49 -0.30
C PRO A 31 -6.51 4.48 0.30
N LEU A 32 -5.95 3.28 0.47
CA LEU A 32 -4.59 3.02 0.94
C LEU A 32 -3.61 2.87 -0.24
N LEU A 33 -2.51 3.62 -0.19
CA LEU A 33 -1.36 3.44 -1.07
C LEU A 33 -0.22 2.75 -0.30
N VAL A 34 0.30 1.65 -0.84
CA VAL A 34 1.53 1.01 -0.37
C VAL A 34 2.61 1.19 -1.44
N VAL A 35 3.70 1.84 -1.07
CA VAL A 35 4.90 1.98 -1.91
C VAL A 35 5.94 1.03 -1.37
N ALA A 36 6.36 0.04 -2.16
CA ALA A 36 7.29 -1.00 -1.71
C ALA A 36 8.30 -1.39 -2.81
N PRO A 37 9.43 -2.03 -2.47
CA PRO A 37 10.37 -2.55 -3.45
C PRO A 37 9.67 -3.49 -4.45
N SER A 38 10.14 -3.46 -5.71
CA SER A 38 9.51 -4.19 -6.82
C SER A 38 9.30 -5.68 -6.53
N ALA A 39 10.20 -6.31 -5.78
CA ALA A 39 10.14 -7.72 -5.38
C ALA A 39 9.12 -8.01 -4.26
N LEU A 40 8.77 -7.03 -3.44
CA LEU A 40 7.90 -7.21 -2.27
C LEU A 40 6.43 -6.90 -2.54
N ARG A 41 6.07 -6.32 -3.69
CA ARG A 41 4.68 -5.92 -4.01
C ARG A 41 3.68 -7.08 -3.93
N LEU A 42 4.06 -8.27 -4.40
CA LEU A 42 3.20 -9.46 -4.33
C LEU A 42 3.11 -10.01 -2.90
N SER A 43 4.21 -9.96 -2.15
CA SER A 43 4.22 -10.32 -0.72
C SER A 43 3.31 -9.39 0.08
N TRP A 44 3.35 -8.08 -0.18
CA TRP A 44 2.43 -7.11 0.41
C TRP A 44 0.97 -7.45 0.13
N ARG A 45 0.61 -7.80 -1.12
CA ARG A 45 -0.75 -8.26 -1.44
C ARG A 45 -1.13 -9.49 -0.61
N GLN A 46 -0.24 -10.47 -0.48
CA GLN A 46 -0.51 -11.68 0.30
C GLN A 46 -0.71 -11.37 1.79
N GLU A 47 0.15 -10.54 2.39
CA GLU A 47 0.02 -10.16 3.80
C GLU A 47 -1.25 -9.32 4.05
N LEU A 48 -1.58 -8.38 3.15
CA LEU A 48 -2.83 -7.61 3.23
C LEU A 48 -4.06 -8.53 3.23
N LEU A 49 -4.14 -9.47 2.28
CA LEU A 49 -5.24 -10.42 2.19
C LEU A 49 -5.26 -11.42 3.36
N ARG A 50 -4.10 -11.76 3.93
CA ARG A 50 -4.00 -12.65 5.09
C ARG A 50 -4.49 -11.99 6.37
N TRP A 51 -4.11 -10.73 6.61
CA TRP A 51 -4.33 -10.07 7.89
C TRP A 51 -5.57 -9.18 7.92
N LEU A 52 -6.12 -8.81 6.76
CA LEU A 52 -7.34 -8.02 6.62
C LEU A 52 -8.44 -8.86 5.94
N PRO A 53 -9.17 -9.71 6.68
CA PRO A 53 -10.13 -10.67 6.12
C PRO A 53 -11.31 -10.02 5.39
N GLU A 54 -11.56 -8.73 5.62
CA GLU A 54 -12.55 -7.93 4.90
C GLU A 54 -12.11 -7.52 3.49
N LEU A 55 -10.84 -7.74 3.10
CA LEU A 55 -10.37 -7.49 1.73
C LEU A 55 -10.48 -8.77 0.89
N GLY A 56 -11.11 -8.66 -0.26
CA GLY A 56 -11.07 -9.66 -1.32
C GLY A 56 -9.90 -9.46 -2.28
N GLU A 57 -9.62 -10.47 -3.10
CA GLU A 57 -8.59 -10.38 -4.16
C GLU A 57 -8.80 -9.20 -5.11
N GLY A 58 -10.06 -8.81 -5.33
CA GLY A 58 -10.47 -7.68 -6.15
C GLY A 58 -10.24 -6.31 -5.51
N ASP A 59 -9.96 -6.24 -4.20
CA ASP A 59 -9.79 -4.97 -3.49
C ASP A 59 -8.34 -4.47 -3.47
N VAL A 60 -7.39 -5.34 -3.81
CA VAL A 60 -5.97 -5.01 -3.85
C VAL A 60 -5.51 -4.93 -5.31
N ASN A 61 -5.16 -3.72 -5.75
CA ASN A 61 -4.47 -3.49 -7.01
C ASN A 61 -2.96 -3.62 -6.80
N VAL A 62 -2.28 -4.44 -7.60
CA VAL A 62 -0.81 -4.48 -7.61
C VAL A 62 -0.33 -3.99 -8.97
N VAL A 63 0.30 -2.81 -8.96
CA VAL A 63 0.81 -2.17 -10.16
C VAL A 63 2.18 -2.74 -10.46
N MET A 64 2.26 -3.58 -11.49
CA MET A 64 3.47 -4.27 -11.93
C MET A 64 4.14 -3.55 -13.09
N THR A 65 3.36 -2.88 -13.94
CA THR A 65 3.82 -2.19 -15.15
C THR A 65 3.23 -0.78 -15.29
N GLY A 66 3.77 0.00 -16.22
CA GLY A 66 3.23 1.32 -16.57
C GLY A 66 1.85 1.29 -17.25
N ALA A 67 1.46 0.15 -17.84
CA ALA A 67 0.17 -0.03 -18.50
C ALA A 67 -0.96 -0.36 -17.52
N ASP A 68 -0.63 -0.84 -16.32
CA ASP A 68 -1.63 -1.24 -15.34
C ASP A 68 -2.45 -0.03 -14.87
N ALA A 69 -3.76 -0.19 -14.71
CA ALA A 69 -4.61 0.90 -14.28
C ALA A 69 -4.38 1.24 -12.80
N LEU A 70 -4.40 2.52 -12.44
CA LEU A 70 -4.58 2.97 -11.06
C LEU A 70 -6.08 3.07 -10.78
N ASP A 71 -6.74 1.92 -10.78
CA ASP A 71 -8.19 1.80 -10.66
C ASP A 71 -8.71 2.19 -9.27
N GLY A 72 -10.03 2.32 -9.13
CA GLY A 72 -10.72 2.78 -7.92
C GLY A 72 -10.68 1.84 -6.71
N ARG A 73 -9.80 0.83 -6.70
CA ARG A 73 -9.76 -0.18 -5.64
C ARG A 73 -9.35 0.41 -4.29
N PRO A 74 -9.79 -0.19 -3.16
CA PRO A 74 -9.47 0.27 -1.81
C PRO A 74 -7.97 0.30 -1.49
N VAL A 75 -7.18 -0.62 -2.05
CA VAL A 75 -5.72 -0.69 -1.83
C VAL A 75 -4.98 -0.69 -3.15
N THR A 76 -3.91 0.09 -3.25
CA THR A 76 -2.96 0.07 -4.36
C THR A 76 -1.56 -0.20 -3.84
N VAL A 77 -0.87 -1.18 -4.42
CA VAL A 77 0.54 -1.49 -4.14
C VAL A 77 1.36 -1.16 -5.38
N ILE A 78 2.37 -0.28 -5.26
CA ILE A 78 3.18 0.21 -6.37
C ILE A 78 4.67 0.25 -5.99
N SER A 79 5.56 0.19 -6.98
CA SER A 79 7.00 0.37 -6.77
C SER A 79 7.41 1.84 -6.85
N TYR A 80 8.55 2.17 -6.26
CA TYR A 80 9.13 3.52 -6.32
C TYR A 80 9.34 4.02 -7.75
N ASP A 81 9.84 3.17 -8.66
CA ASP A 81 10.10 3.53 -10.04
C ASP A 81 8.81 3.85 -10.81
N LEU A 82 7.74 3.09 -10.58
CA LEU A 82 6.44 3.32 -11.21
C LEU A 82 5.73 4.52 -10.60
N LEU A 83 5.85 4.72 -9.29
CA LEU A 83 5.35 5.92 -8.61
C LEU A 83 5.99 7.18 -9.20
N ALA A 84 7.32 7.20 -9.32
CA ALA A 84 8.05 8.35 -9.86
C ALA A 84 7.63 8.68 -11.31
N ARG A 85 7.44 7.64 -12.15
CA ARG A 85 7.00 7.81 -13.53
C ARG A 85 5.53 8.24 -13.67
N ARG A 86 4.70 7.94 -12.68
CA ARG A 86 3.23 8.16 -12.72
C ARG A 86 2.74 9.03 -11.57
N CYS A 87 3.60 9.91 -11.06
CA CYS A 87 3.35 10.71 -9.87
C CYS A 87 2.02 11.48 -9.96
N ASP A 88 1.79 12.18 -11.08
CA ASP A 88 0.57 12.97 -11.28
C ASP A 88 -0.70 12.10 -11.21
N ALA A 89 -0.66 10.91 -11.79
CA ALA A 89 -1.80 9.99 -11.78
C ALA A 89 -2.05 9.41 -10.38
N VAL A 90 -0.99 9.12 -9.61
CA VAL A 90 -1.12 8.66 -8.22
C VAL A 90 -1.64 9.77 -7.32
N VAL A 91 -1.11 11.00 -7.46
CA VAL A 91 -1.56 12.17 -6.69
C VAL A 91 -3.03 12.50 -6.97
N ALA A 92 -3.46 12.38 -8.22
CA ALA A 92 -4.86 12.60 -8.62
C ALA A 92 -5.85 11.63 -7.93
N ARG A 93 -5.40 10.44 -7.49
CA ARG A 93 -6.26 9.46 -6.80
C ARG A 93 -6.60 9.82 -5.35
N ARG A 94 -5.89 10.80 -4.75
CA ARG A 94 -6.13 11.30 -3.38
C ARG A 94 -6.19 10.19 -2.33
N TYR A 95 -5.11 9.43 -2.18
CA TYR A 95 -4.97 8.46 -1.11
C TYR A 95 -4.96 9.15 0.26
N GLY A 96 -5.81 8.70 1.18
CA GLY A 96 -5.86 9.25 2.55
C GLY A 96 -4.98 8.49 3.54
N ALA A 97 -4.49 7.30 3.17
CA ALA A 97 -3.44 6.59 3.90
C ALA A 97 -2.32 6.17 2.96
N VAL A 98 -1.07 6.34 3.39
CA VAL A 98 0.13 5.94 2.63
C VAL A 98 1.09 5.18 3.54
N VAL A 99 1.54 4.03 3.07
CA VAL A 99 2.62 3.23 3.66
C VAL A 99 3.78 3.22 2.68
N VAL A 100 4.97 3.46 3.17
CA VAL A 100 6.21 3.46 2.39
C VAL A 100 7.17 2.47 3.06
N ASP A 101 7.62 1.48 2.30
CA ASP A 101 8.46 0.37 2.74
C ASP A 101 9.82 0.45 2.02
N GLU A 102 10.94 0.39 2.75
CA GLU A 102 12.31 0.59 2.21
C GLU A 102 12.90 -0.67 1.54
#